data_AF-A0A3N6PEX0-F1
#
_entry.id   AF-A0A3N6PEX0-F1
#
_cell.length_a   1.000
_cell.length_b   1.000
_cell.length_c   1.000
_cell.angle_alpha   90.00
_cell.angle_beta   90.00
_cell.angle_gamma   90.00
#
_symmetry.space_group_name_H-M   'P 1'
#
loop_
_entity.id
_entity.type
_entity.pdbx_description
1 polymer ?
#
loop_
_entity_poly.entity_id
_entity_poly.type
_entity_poly.pdbx_seq_one_letter_code
_entity_poly.pdbx_strand_id
1 'polypeptide(L)'
;MQERDTIDRRTFTRRTAAVTGMLALAGCQRTDGESGDGSEPDPEDGDDSDDDVMAVPEVVEVEDPPDAVYVPTHREAMRMLEPIAAGDLRLAPMLSYPHPFWVIAGGGGSDDEVQRVDPDDGRGVHMMFTLWDDESGVVLPIDDGTQLRISRDGEQVGQPRSPWPMISQEMGFHFGDNVSLPEDGTYSVEVTIPPVSTRKTGDLAGRLEEGVTATFEFVYDDEFRHEVVGGVEYLDEEDWGRRGALAPMDHGGGMEDGDHGDDMGGDEHGDGHGHVDDGHHDDHADDSHHDDHEGHHHVPYSALPDVEAYPGTLLLESRADDRPEETADLPRSGDAAFLSTVTEPGFRLADGDERYLLVSPRTPYNRVPLADMSMTVTIERDGEVVAEPTLEQILDSEYGLHYGASIADVRADDTVTITIESPPQVARHRGYETAFLEMEPVELTVPEVQ
;
A
#
# COMPACT_ATOMS: atom_id res chain seq x y z
N MET A 1 7.88 -2.88 33.87
CA MET A 1 9.17 -3.27 33.28
C MET A 1 9.15 -4.78 33.11
N GLN A 2 8.50 -5.23 32.04
CA GLN A 2 8.54 -6.61 31.56
C GLN A 2 9.20 -6.54 30.19
N GLU A 3 10.24 -7.33 30.01
CA GLU A 3 11.03 -7.43 28.79
C GLU A 3 10.11 -7.88 27.65
N ARG A 4 10.05 -7.04 26.61
CA ARG A 4 9.43 -7.38 25.33
C ARG A 4 10.32 -8.44 24.67
N ASP A 5 9.82 -9.66 24.56
CA ASP A 5 10.43 -10.71 23.75
C ASP A 5 10.06 -10.42 22.29
N THR A 6 10.75 -9.45 21.68
CA THR A 6 10.62 -9.15 20.24
C THR A 6 11.20 -10.32 19.47
N ILE A 7 10.34 -11.08 18.81
CA ILE A 7 10.73 -12.14 17.87
C ILE A 7 11.62 -11.51 16.79
N ASP A 8 12.84 -12.06 16.66
CA ASP A 8 13.89 -11.62 15.76
C ASP A 8 13.47 -11.82 14.28
N ARG A 9 13.19 -10.72 13.57
CA ARG A 9 12.51 -10.74 12.26
C ARG A 9 13.41 -11.09 11.06
N ARG A 10 14.72 -11.31 11.16
CA ARG A 10 15.58 -11.73 10.01
C ARG A 10 17.04 -12.06 10.40
N THR A 11 17.32 -13.17 11.07
CA THR A 11 18.71 -13.70 11.16
C THR A 11 19.00 -14.64 9.97
N PHE A 12 19.18 -14.09 8.77
CA PHE A 12 19.97 -14.73 7.70
C PHE A 12 20.33 -13.71 6.62
N THR A 13 21.56 -13.21 6.61
CA THR A 13 22.42 -13.01 5.41
C THR A 13 23.78 -12.49 5.87
N ARG A 14 24.74 -13.41 6.10
CA ARG A 14 26.18 -13.13 5.96
C ARG A 14 26.95 -14.45 5.85
N ARG A 15 26.94 -15.02 4.65
CA ARG A 15 28.05 -15.88 4.19
C ARG A 15 28.57 -15.34 2.87
N THR A 16 29.48 -14.39 2.97
CA THR A 16 30.40 -14.02 1.90
C THR A 16 31.30 -15.23 1.61
N ALA A 17 30.94 -16.04 0.63
CA ALA A 17 31.87 -17.00 0.04
C ALA A 17 32.70 -16.26 -1.02
N ALA A 18 33.83 -15.72 -0.59
CA ALA A 18 34.88 -15.31 -1.50
C ALA A 18 35.47 -16.57 -2.17
N VAL A 19 35.07 -16.86 -3.41
CA VAL A 19 35.80 -17.80 -4.28
C VAL A 19 36.74 -17.00 -5.15
N THR A 20 37.96 -16.84 -4.67
CA THR A 20 39.09 -16.32 -5.43
C THR A 20 39.40 -17.26 -6.58
N GLY A 21 39.14 -16.82 -7.81
CA GLY A 21 39.57 -17.50 -9.03
C GLY A 21 41.08 -17.41 -9.20
N MET A 22 41.74 -18.57 -9.28
CA MET A 22 43.05 -18.75 -9.93
C MET A 22 43.19 -20.21 -10.38
N LEU A 23 42.95 -20.48 -11.67
CA LEU A 23 43.52 -21.65 -12.34
C LEU A 23 44.23 -21.22 -13.62
N ALA A 24 45.51 -21.53 -13.64
CA ALA A 24 46.51 -21.11 -14.59
C ALA A 24 46.41 -21.84 -15.93
N LEU A 25 46.79 -21.12 -16.98
CA LEU A 25 47.07 -21.63 -18.33
C LEU A 25 48.30 -22.54 -18.34
N ALA A 26 48.13 -23.75 -18.87
CA ALA A 26 49.12 -24.58 -19.58
C ALA A 26 48.37 -25.83 -20.08
N GLY A 27 48.49 -26.37 -21.28
CA GLY A 27 49.40 -26.17 -22.39
C GLY A 27 49.13 -27.34 -23.36
N CYS A 28 49.31 -27.10 -24.64
CA CYS A 28 49.04 -27.97 -25.78
C CYS A 28 49.44 -29.45 -25.62
N GLN A 29 48.59 -30.37 -26.09
CA GLN A 29 49.06 -31.45 -26.96
C GLN A 29 47.97 -32.00 -27.89
N ARG A 30 48.35 -32.00 -29.16
CA ARG A 30 47.66 -32.43 -30.36
C ARG A 30 48.07 -33.87 -30.66
N THR A 31 47.12 -34.72 -31.04
CA THR A 31 47.37 -35.89 -31.90
C THR A 31 46.15 -36.16 -32.76
N ASP A 32 46.43 -36.30 -34.05
CA ASP A 32 45.54 -36.34 -35.21
C ASP A 32 44.75 -37.66 -35.37
N GLY A 33 43.63 -37.60 -36.10
CA GLY A 33 42.86 -38.75 -36.59
C GLY A 33 41.83 -38.33 -37.65
N GLU A 34 42.07 -38.76 -38.89
CA GLU A 34 41.48 -38.36 -40.18
C GLU A 34 40.00 -38.77 -40.45
N SER A 35 39.28 -37.85 -41.11
CA SER A 35 38.46 -37.93 -42.34
C SER A 35 37.25 -38.89 -42.54
N GLY A 36 36.16 -38.29 -43.06
CA GLY A 36 35.01 -38.89 -43.77
C GLY A 36 33.72 -38.81 -42.94
N ASP A 37 32.53 -38.45 -43.41
CA ASP A 37 31.92 -38.27 -44.74
C ASP A 37 30.61 -37.48 -44.51
N GLY A 38 30.13 -36.75 -45.52
CA GLY A 38 28.87 -36.03 -45.44
C GLY A 38 27.67 -36.97 -45.41
N SER A 39 26.72 -36.71 -44.52
CA SER A 39 25.34 -37.18 -44.62
C SER A 39 24.45 -36.18 -43.87
N GLU A 40 23.53 -35.59 -44.61
CA GLU A 40 22.43 -34.75 -44.12
C GLU A 40 21.57 -35.56 -43.12
N PRO A 41 21.03 -34.94 -42.06
CA PRO A 41 19.80 -35.40 -41.44
C PRO A 41 18.62 -34.56 -41.92
N ASP A 42 17.57 -35.27 -42.34
CA ASP A 42 16.20 -34.82 -42.57
C ASP A 42 15.64 -33.94 -41.43
N PRO A 43 14.64 -33.09 -41.70
CA PRO A 43 13.90 -32.38 -40.67
C PRO A 43 12.89 -33.34 -40.05
N GLU A 44 13.28 -34.05 -38.99
CA GLU A 44 12.33 -34.81 -38.18
C GLU A 44 11.66 -33.86 -37.18
N ASP A 45 10.41 -33.56 -37.53
CA ASP A 45 9.21 -33.51 -36.70
C ASP A 45 9.34 -32.93 -35.29
N GLY A 46 8.64 -31.80 -35.11
CA GLY A 46 8.41 -31.14 -33.84
C GLY A 46 7.86 -32.10 -32.79
N ASP A 47 8.61 -32.17 -31.70
CA ASP A 47 8.13 -32.53 -30.39
C ASP A 47 8.28 -31.25 -29.55
N ASP A 48 7.38 -30.28 -29.78
CA ASP A 48 7.13 -29.18 -28.85
C ASP A 48 6.41 -29.77 -27.63
N SER A 49 7.16 -30.46 -26.79
CA SER A 49 6.73 -30.90 -25.48
C SER A 49 7.85 -30.67 -24.48
N ASP A 50 8.13 -29.39 -24.20
CA ASP A 50 8.81 -28.94 -22.97
C ASP A 50 8.87 -27.39 -22.88
N ASP A 51 7.80 -26.69 -23.27
CA ASP A 51 7.64 -25.26 -22.98
C ASP A 51 6.59 -25.07 -21.87
N ASP A 52 6.86 -25.67 -20.71
CA ASP A 52 6.26 -25.25 -19.45
C ASP A 52 7.04 -24.00 -18.97
N VAL A 53 7.06 -22.98 -19.82
CA VAL A 53 7.61 -21.67 -19.48
C VAL A 53 6.66 -21.12 -18.43
N MET A 54 7.08 -21.16 -17.16
CA MET A 54 6.40 -20.50 -16.06
C MET A 54 5.97 -19.12 -16.57
N ALA A 55 4.66 -18.91 -16.73
CA ALA A 55 4.15 -17.62 -17.14
C ALA A 55 4.56 -16.64 -16.04
N VAL A 56 5.57 -15.82 -16.32
CA VAL A 56 5.99 -14.71 -15.46
C VAL A 56 5.73 -13.47 -16.32
N PRO A 57 5.02 -12.46 -15.80
CA PRO A 57 4.77 -11.25 -16.56
C PRO A 57 6.09 -10.57 -16.89
N GLU A 58 6.11 -9.83 -17.99
CA GLU A 58 7.26 -8.99 -18.31
C GLU A 58 7.35 -7.88 -17.26
N VAL A 59 8.34 -7.97 -16.37
CA VAL A 59 8.54 -6.97 -15.32
C VAL A 59 9.44 -5.87 -15.88
N VAL A 60 8.81 -4.86 -16.47
CA VAL A 60 9.51 -3.64 -16.89
C VAL A 60 9.64 -2.70 -15.70
N GLU A 61 10.83 -2.16 -15.46
CA GLU A 61 11.09 -1.20 -14.39
C GLU A 61 11.32 0.19 -14.97
N VAL A 62 10.93 1.22 -14.22
CA VAL A 62 11.25 2.60 -14.57
C VAL A 62 12.75 2.81 -14.36
N GLU A 63 13.44 3.28 -15.40
CA GLU A 63 14.84 3.71 -15.26
C GLU A 63 14.90 5.01 -14.45
N ASP A 64 15.70 5.04 -13.38
CA ASP A 64 15.89 6.20 -12.49
C ASP A 64 14.56 6.83 -12.00
N PRO A 65 13.74 6.09 -11.22
CA PRO A 65 12.47 6.60 -10.69
C PRO A 65 12.70 7.84 -9.80
N PRO A 66 11.74 8.77 -9.72
CA PRO A 66 11.87 9.94 -8.87
C PRO A 66 11.84 9.57 -7.39
N ASP A 67 12.46 10.37 -6.52
CA ASP A 67 12.36 10.27 -5.05
C ASP A 67 10.99 10.78 -4.55
N ALA A 68 9.91 10.18 -5.05
CA ALA A 68 8.53 10.60 -4.87
C ALA A 68 7.57 9.47 -5.28
N VAL A 69 6.29 9.62 -4.94
CA VAL A 69 5.24 8.74 -5.47
C VAL A 69 5.10 8.94 -6.98
N TYR A 70 5.11 7.84 -7.73
CA TYR A 70 5.11 7.85 -9.18
C TYR A 70 4.26 6.74 -9.80
N VAL A 71 3.84 6.93 -11.06
CA VAL A 71 3.06 5.96 -11.83
C VAL A 71 3.96 4.80 -12.29
N PRO A 72 3.69 3.55 -11.87
CA PRO A 72 4.50 2.38 -12.23
C PRO A 72 4.31 1.99 -13.71
N THR A 73 4.91 0.88 -14.15
CA THR A 73 4.82 0.43 -15.55
C THR A 73 3.55 -0.36 -15.87
N HIS A 74 2.93 -0.95 -14.86
CA HIS A 74 1.72 -1.76 -14.99
C HIS A 74 0.91 -1.77 -13.69
N ARG A 75 -0.36 -2.17 -13.82
CA ARG A 75 -1.23 -2.62 -12.74
C ARG A 75 -1.06 -4.10 -12.51
N GLU A 76 -1.01 -4.50 -11.25
CA GLU A 76 -0.89 -5.90 -10.89
C GLU A 76 -2.27 -6.57 -10.94
N ALA A 77 -2.37 -7.73 -11.59
CA ALA A 77 -3.57 -8.54 -11.51
C ALA A 77 -3.52 -9.47 -10.30
N MET A 78 -4.69 -9.67 -9.69
CA MET A 78 -4.83 -10.53 -8.53
C MET A 78 -6.20 -11.19 -8.51
N ARG A 79 -6.23 -12.41 -7.98
CA ARG A 79 -7.48 -13.10 -7.64
C ARG A 79 -7.93 -12.65 -6.25
N MET A 80 -9.09 -12.02 -6.19
CA MET A 80 -9.77 -11.62 -4.95
C MET A 80 -10.58 -12.81 -4.43
N LEU A 81 -10.37 -13.21 -3.17
CA LEU A 81 -11.20 -14.23 -2.51
C LEU A 81 -12.31 -13.56 -1.68
N GLU A 82 -13.34 -14.34 -1.32
CA GLU A 82 -14.44 -13.83 -0.52
C GLU A 82 -13.96 -13.32 0.86
N PRO A 83 -14.39 -12.13 1.30
CA PRO A 83 -14.11 -11.63 2.63
C PRO A 83 -14.65 -12.54 3.75
N ILE A 84 -13.80 -12.80 4.74
CA ILE A 84 -14.09 -13.70 5.87
C ILE A 84 -14.28 -12.87 7.13
N ALA A 85 -15.36 -13.15 7.88
CA ALA A 85 -15.56 -12.60 9.21
C ALA A 85 -14.75 -13.40 10.25
N ALA A 86 -14.04 -12.69 11.13
CA ALA A 86 -13.22 -13.24 12.20
C ALA A 86 -13.38 -12.39 13.47
N GLY A 87 -14.39 -12.71 14.29
CA GLY A 87 -14.75 -11.87 15.45
C GLY A 87 -15.27 -10.51 15.00
N ASP A 88 -14.67 -9.44 15.53
CA ASP A 88 -14.99 -8.04 15.17
C ASP A 88 -14.28 -7.60 13.87
N LEU A 89 -13.45 -8.45 13.28
CA LEU A 89 -12.67 -8.17 12.08
C LEU A 89 -13.25 -8.84 10.85
N ARG A 90 -12.97 -8.25 9.69
CA ARG A 90 -12.99 -8.95 8.41
C ARG A 90 -11.60 -9.04 7.81
N LEU A 91 -11.39 -10.09 7.02
CA LEU A 91 -10.18 -10.35 6.27
C LEU A 91 -10.56 -10.64 4.82
N ALA A 92 -10.00 -9.89 3.86
CA ALA A 92 -10.11 -10.18 2.42
C ALA A 92 -8.80 -10.75 1.89
N PRO A 93 -8.71 -12.05 1.59
CA PRO A 93 -7.50 -12.62 1.00
C PRO A 93 -7.41 -12.31 -0.50
N MET A 94 -6.20 -12.06 -0.96
CA MET A 94 -5.88 -11.71 -2.34
C MET A 94 -4.60 -12.43 -2.76
N LEU A 95 -4.55 -12.90 -4.01
CA LEU A 95 -3.45 -13.72 -4.51
C LEU A 95 -2.99 -13.20 -5.87
N SER A 96 -1.69 -12.96 -6.03
CA SER A 96 -1.08 -12.60 -7.32
C SER A 96 0.14 -13.49 -7.60
N TYR A 97 0.77 -13.30 -8.76
CA TYR A 97 2.07 -13.89 -9.06
C TYR A 97 3.13 -13.33 -8.08
N PRO A 98 4.16 -14.11 -7.71
CA PRO A 98 5.25 -13.61 -6.88
C PRO A 98 5.98 -12.44 -7.56
N HIS A 99 6.24 -11.37 -6.82
CA HIS A 99 6.88 -10.18 -7.39
C HIS A 99 7.66 -9.39 -6.34
N PRO A 100 8.57 -8.49 -6.77
CA PRO A 100 9.43 -7.75 -5.87
C PRO A 100 8.68 -6.72 -5.03
N PHE A 101 9.09 -6.58 -3.77
CA PHE A 101 8.68 -5.48 -2.91
C PHE A 101 9.86 -4.94 -2.11
N TRP A 102 9.70 -3.79 -1.46
CA TRP A 102 10.79 -3.11 -0.76
C TRP A 102 10.48 -2.99 0.73
N VAL A 103 11.38 -3.51 1.57
CA VAL A 103 11.28 -3.43 3.03
C VAL A 103 12.20 -2.33 3.55
N ILE A 104 11.73 -1.54 4.49
CA ILE A 104 12.52 -0.50 5.15
C ILE A 104 13.19 -1.10 6.38
N ALA A 105 14.52 -1.11 6.40
CA ALA A 105 15.34 -1.72 7.42
C ALA A 105 16.21 -0.67 8.13
N GLY A 106 15.64 0.05 9.09
CA GLY A 106 16.39 1.02 9.88
C GLY A 106 15.61 2.31 10.13
N GLY A 107 16.07 3.07 11.11
CA GLY A 107 15.48 4.34 11.55
C GLY A 107 16.41 5.52 11.27
N GLY A 108 17.27 5.43 10.26
CA GLY A 108 18.25 6.45 9.89
C GLY A 108 17.88 7.27 8.66
N GLY A 109 16.86 6.85 7.89
CA GLY A 109 16.26 7.64 6.82
C GLY A 109 17.08 7.73 5.53
N SER A 110 18.15 6.94 5.38
CA SER A 110 18.94 6.88 4.14
C SER A 110 18.46 5.78 3.21
N ASP A 111 18.58 5.97 1.90
CA ASP A 111 18.27 4.96 0.87
C ASP A 111 18.97 3.60 1.07
N ASP A 112 20.13 3.60 1.74
CA ASP A 112 20.88 2.39 2.12
C ASP A 112 20.09 1.45 3.08
N GLU A 113 18.97 1.92 3.64
CA GLU A 113 18.07 1.15 4.51
C GLU A 113 16.92 0.47 3.75
N VAL A 114 16.76 0.73 2.44
CA VAL A 114 15.73 0.07 1.62
C VAL A 114 16.25 -1.25 1.07
N GLN A 115 15.60 -2.34 1.46
CA GLN A 115 15.91 -3.68 0.96
C GLN A 115 14.85 -4.17 -0.01
N ARG A 116 15.23 -4.31 -1.29
CA ARG A 116 14.45 -5.07 -2.27
C ARG A 116 14.40 -6.55 -1.87
N VAL A 117 13.20 -7.12 -1.87
CA VAL A 117 12.92 -8.53 -1.64
C VAL A 117 12.41 -9.11 -2.95
N ASP A 118 13.27 -9.87 -3.62
CA ASP A 118 12.88 -10.60 -4.82
C ASP A 118 12.19 -11.94 -4.44
N PRO A 119 11.21 -12.40 -5.23
CA PRO A 119 10.59 -13.70 -5.02
C PRO A 119 11.61 -14.84 -5.25
N ASP A 120 11.46 -15.94 -4.51
CA ASP A 120 12.16 -17.19 -4.80
C ASP A 120 11.71 -17.76 -6.16
N ASP A 121 12.57 -18.54 -6.81
CA ASP A 121 12.39 -19.14 -8.14
C ASP A 121 10.93 -19.55 -8.48
N GLY A 122 10.20 -18.67 -9.19
CA GLY A 122 9.04 -18.86 -10.07
C GLY A 122 7.75 -19.50 -9.54
N ARG A 123 7.79 -20.44 -8.59
CA ARG A 123 6.63 -21.25 -8.18
C ARG A 123 6.12 -20.82 -6.81
N GLY A 124 5.07 -20.02 -6.83
CA GLY A 124 4.42 -19.53 -5.62
C GLY A 124 3.33 -18.52 -5.90
N VAL A 125 2.96 -17.80 -4.85
CA VAL A 125 2.04 -16.65 -4.90
C VAL A 125 2.64 -15.50 -4.13
N HIS A 126 2.32 -14.27 -4.54
CA HIS A 126 2.31 -13.17 -3.61
C HIS A 126 0.97 -13.20 -2.88
N MET A 127 1.02 -13.55 -1.59
CA MET A 127 -0.17 -13.74 -0.77
C MET A 127 -0.42 -12.49 0.04
N MET A 128 -1.60 -11.90 -0.13
CA MET A 128 -1.98 -10.64 0.50
C MET A 128 -3.31 -10.77 1.23
N PHE A 129 -3.54 -9.88 2.19
CA PHE A 129 -4.88 -9.66 2.74
C PHE A 129 -5.03 -8.27 3.35
N THR A 130 -6.24 -7.74 3.28
CA THR A 130 -6.64 -6.50 3.99
C THR A 130 -7.43 -6.89 5.25
N LEU A 131 -7.11 -6.24 6.37
CA LEU A 131 -7.84 -6.37 7.63
C LEU A 131 -8.58 -5.07 7.94
N TRP A 132 -9.85 -5.19 8.33
CA TRP A 132 -10.63 -4.04 8.79
C TRP A 132 -11.60 -4.42 9.90
N ASP A 133 -12.01 -3.43 10.67
CA ASP A 133 -13.09 -3.55 11.65
C ASP A 133 -14.44 -3.67 10.93
N ASP A 134 -15.20 -4.75 11.18
CA ASP A 134 -16.46 -5.07 10.46
C ASP A 134 -17.54 -3.99 10.68
N GLU A 135 -17.50 -3.31 11.83
CA GLU A 135 -18.51 -2.32 12.22
C GLU A 135 -18.23 -0.93 11.67
N SER A 136 -17.00 -0.43 11.83
CA SER A 136 -16.61 0.91 11.39
C SER A 136 -16.09 0.96 9.95
N GLY A 137 -15.71 -0.18 9.36
CA GLY A 137 -15.09 -0.23 8.03
C GLY A 137 -13.63 0.22 8.01
N VAL A 138 -13.04 0.58 9.15
CA VAL A 138 -11.67 1.10 9.23
C VAL A 138 -10.67 -0.01 8.98
N VAL A 139 -9.88 0.14 7.90
CA VAL A 139 -8.70 -0.69 7.64
C VAL A 139 -7.69 -0.52 8.76
N LEU A 140 -7.11 -1.62 9.23
CA LEU A 140 -6.19 -1.65 10.38
C LEU A 140 -4.73 -1.56 9.91
N PRO A 141 -4.08 -0.39 9.99
CA PRO A 141 -2.71 -0.22 9.51
C PRO A 141 -1.70 -0.52 10.62
N ILE A 142 -1.91 -1.61 11.37
CA ILE A 142 -1.16 -1.97 12.58
C ILE A 142 -0.70 -3.43 12.51
N ASP A 143 0.60 -3.67 12.63
CA ASP A 143 1.17 -5.02 12.78
C ASP A 143 1.56 -5.33 14.23
N ASP A 144 0.72 -6.09 14.94
CA ASP A 144 1.01 -6.62 16.28
C ASP A 144 1.57 -8.05 16.26
N GLY A 145 2.13 -8.49 15.14
CA GLY A 145 2.74 -9.81 14.97
C GLY A 145 1.80 -10.84 14.35
N THR A 146 1.09 -10.44 13.30
CA THR A 146 0.24 -11.35 12.52
C THR A 146 1.05 -12.55 12.01
N GLN A 147 0.43 -13.73 11.98
CA GLN A 147 1.06 -14.96 11.54
C GLN A 147 0.24 -15.71 10.48
N LEU A 148 0.94 -16.25 9.50
CA LEU A 148 0.41 -17.13 8.45
C LEU A 148 0.94 -18.55 8.63
N ARG A 149 0.05 -19.52 8.52
CA ARG A 149 0.39 -20.95 8.36
C ARG A 149 -0.29 -21.49 7.13
N ILE A 150 0.51 -21.98 6.19
CA ILE A 150 0.02 -22.64 4.98
C ILE A 150 0.08 -24.15 5.20
N SER A 151 -0.93 -24.87 4.74
CA SER A 151 -0.99 -26.32 4.74
C SER A 151 -1.59 -26.87 3.46
N ARG A 152 -1.26 -28.12 3.12
CA ARG A 152 -1.83 -28.90 2.02
C ARG A 152 -2.06 -30.32 2.52
N ASP A 153 -3.26 -30.86 2.29
CA ASP A 153 -3.67 -32.18 2.79
C ASP A 153 -3.45 -32.39 4.31
N GLY A 154 -3.53 -31.30 5.09
CA GLY A 154 -3.28 -31.30 6.53
C GLY A 154 -1.81 -31.31 6.96
N GLU A 155 -0.87 -31.29 6.01
CA GLU A 155 0.56 -31.13 6.25
C GLU A 155 1.00 -29.69 6.06
N GLN A 156 1.83 -29.17 6.98
CA GLN A 156 2.29 -27.78 6.93
C GLN A 156 3.29 -27.57 5.80
N VAL A 157 3.10 -26.50 5.04
CA VAL A 157 3.98 -26.06 3.94
C VAL A 157 4.91 -24.98 4.48
N GLY A 158 6.20 -25.27 4.54
CA GLY A 158 7.21 -24.34 5.06
C GLY A 158 7.06 -24.09 6.57
N GLN A 159 7.66 -23.00 7.05
CA GLN A 159 7.52 -22.54 8.43
C GLN A 159 6.41 -21.50 8.54
N PRO A 160 5.81 -21.26 9.73
CA PRO A 160 4.92 -20.13 9.93
C PRO A 160 5.65 -18.82 9.57
N ARG A 161 4.92 -17.90 8.93
CA ARG A 161 5.47 -16.64 8.42
C ARG A 161 4.80 -15.47 9.12
N SER A 162 5.49 -14.34 9.17
CA SER A 162 4.88 -13.05 9.52
C SER A 162 4.85 -12.21 8.24
N PRO A 163 3.65 -11.93 7.69
CA PRO A 163 3.53 -11.11 6.51
C PRO A 163 3.97 -9.68 6.82
N TRP A 164 4.49 -8.98 5.82
CA TRP A 164 4.89 -7.59 5.93
C TRP A 164 3.65 -6.70 5.96
N PRO A 165 3.55 -5.68 6.82
CA PRO A 165 2.66 -4.56 6.57
C PRO A 165 3.17 -3.80 5.34
N MET A 166 2.29 -3.52 4.38
CA MET A 166 2.65 -2.99 3.07
C MET A 166 1.70 -1.87 2.66
N ILE A 167 2.20 -0.99 1.78
CA ILE A 167 1.38 -0.03 1.06
C ILE A 167 1.56 -0.20 -0.45
N SER A 168 0.44 -0.15 -1.19
CA SER A 168 0.42 -0.03 -2.65
C SER A 168 -0.59 1.02 -3.11
N GLN A 169 -0.48 1.44 -4.37
CA GLN A 169 -1.40 2.43 -4.93
C GLN A 169 -2.80 1.83 -5.08
N GLU A 170 -2.90 0.60 -5.60
CA GLU A 170 -4.17 -0.04 -5.91
C GLU A 170 -4.90 -0.62 -4.69
N MET A 171 -4.18 -1.19 -3.72
CA MET A 171 -4.78 -1.84 -2.54
C MET A 171 -4.74 -1.00 -1.26
N GLY A 172 -3.93 0.06 -1.23
CA GLY A 172 -3.71 0.83 0.00
C GLY A 172 -2.88 0.02 1.00
N PHE A 173 -3.20 0.14 2.28
CA PHE A 173 -2.57 -0.64 3.34
C PHE A 173 -3.09 -2.08 3.35
N HIS A 174 -2.18 -3.04 3.34
CA HIS A 174 -2.49 -4.47 3.41
C HIS A 174 -1.30 -5.23 4.02
N PHE A 175 -1.48 -6.52 4.24
CA PHE A 175 -0.40 -7.43 4.62
C PHE A 175 -0.02 -8.31 3.43
N GLY A 176 1.27 -8.58 3.24
CA GLY A 176 1.71 -9.45 2.15
C GLY A 176 3.06 -10.13 2.36
N ASP A 177 3.26 -11.27 1.70
CA ASP A 177 4.57 -11.92 1.57
C ASP A 177 4.61 -12.82 0.32
N ASN A 178 5.81 -13.06 -0.20
CA ASN A 178 6.02 -14.05 -1.24
C ASN A 178 6.06 -15.46 -0.61
N VAL A 179 5.18 -16.34 -1.08
CA VAL A 179 5.01 -17.71 -0.58
C VAL A 179 5.31 -18.70 -1.69
N SER A 180 6.44 -19.39 -1.58
CA SER A 180 6.81 -20.50 -2.46
C SER A 180 5.93 -21.73 -2.18
N LEU A 181 5.42 -22.35 -3.24
CA LEU A 181 4.51 -23.51 -3.16
C LEU A 181 5.19 -24.74 -3.80
N PRO A 182 5.14 -25.92 -3.16
CA PRO A 182 5.89 -27.09 -3.64
C PRO A 182 5.39 -27.66 -4.98
N GLU A 183 4.08 -27.60 -5.25
CA GLU A 183 3.45 -28.17 -6.43
C GLU A 183 2.04 -27.61 -6.62
N ASP A 184 1.31 -28.05 -7.63
CA ASP A 184 -0.08 -27.65 -7.83
C ASP A 184 -1.01 -28.33 -6.82
N GLY A 185 -2.10 -27.66 -6.46
CA GLY A 185 -3.14 -28.20 -5.60
C GLY A 185 -3.87 -27.17 -4.76
N THR A 186 -4.65 -27.67 -3.82
CA THR A 186 -5.42 -26.85 -2.88
C THR A 186 -4.64 -26.60 -1.61
N TYR A 187 -4.53 -25.34 -1.23
CA TYR A 187 -3.85 -24.89 -0.03
C TYR A 187 -4.84 -24.29 0.95
N SER A 188 -4.67 -24.58 2.24
CA SER A 188 -5.40 -23.95 3.34
C SER A 188 -4.46 -23.03 4.12
N VAL A 189 -4.91 -21.80 4.34
CA VAL A 189 -4.15 -20.75 5.03
C VAL A 189 -4.85 -20.37 6.31
N GLU A 190 -4.17 -20.53 7.44
CA GLU A 190 -4.58 -20.02 8.74
C GLU A 190 -3.88 -18.68 9.01
N VAL A 191 -4.67 -17.63 9.27
CA VAL A 191 -4.19 -16.30 9.64
C VAL A 191 -4.50 -16.08 11.12
N THR A 192 -3.48 -15.93 11.95
CA THR A 192 -3.62 -15.57 13.37
C THR A 192 -3.37 -14.08 13.53
N ILE A 193 -4.37 -13.37 14.03
CA ILE A 193 -4.36 -11.92 14.21
C ILE A 193 -4.34 -11.64 15.72
N PRO A 194 -3.24 -11.10 16.25
CA PRO A 194 -3.14 -10.68 17.66
C PRO A 194 -4.13 -9.56 18.01
N PRO A 195 -4.40 -9.32 19.31
CA PRO A 195 -5.14 -8.14 19.72
C PRO A 195 -4.38 -6.86 19.33
N VAL A 196 -5.13 -5.82 18.97
CA VAL A 196 -4.55 -4.54 18.55
C VAL A 196 -4.07 -3.77 19.78
N SER A 197 -2.76 -3.54 19.88
CA SER A 197 -2.12 -2.91 21.03
C SER A 197 -2.09 -1.38 20.95
N THR A 198 -2.18 -0.84 19.73
CA THR A 198 -2.30 0.60 19.47
C THR A 198 -3.52 1.19 20.19
N ARG A 199 -3.37 2.41 20.70
CA ARG A 199 -4.46 3.12 21.36
C ARG A 199 -5.61 3.32 20.36
N LYS A 200 -6.79 2.80 20.74
CA LYS A 200 -8.03 2.90 19.96
C LYS A 200 -8.95 3.94 20.57
N THR A 201 -9.62 4.71 19.73
CA THR A 201 -10.53 5.79 20.12
C THR A 201 -11.78 5.81 19.25
N GLY A 202 -12.76 6.66 19.59
CA GLY A 202 -14.06 6.65 18.94
C GLY A 202 -14.79 5.32 19.15
N ASP A 203 -15.39 4.80 18.08
CA ASP A 203 -16.13 3.54 18.10
C ASP A 203 -15.24 2.30 18.15
N LEU A 204 -13.91 2.45 18.07
CA LEU A 204 -12.94 1.37 18.27
C LEU A 204 -12.52 1.23 19.75
N ALA A 205 -12.89 2.18 20.61
CA ALA A 205 -12.46 2.19 22.00
C ALA A 205 -12.92 0.94 22.77
N GLY A 206 -11.96 0.17 23.31
CA GLY A 206 -12.23 -1.05 24.06
C GLY A 206 -12.60 -2.27 23.20
N ARG A 207 -12.46 -2.17 21.87
CA ARG A 207 -12.64 -3.27 20.91
C ARG A 207 -11.29 -3.80 20.43
N LEU A 208 -11.29 -4.93 19.73
CA LEU A 208 -10.07 -5.55 19.19
C LEU A 208 -9.04 -5.90 20.28
N GLU A 209 -9.52 -6.26 21.48
CA GLU A 209 -8.72 -6.60 22.66
C GLU A 209 -8.38 -8.10 22.74
N GLU A 210 -9.01 -8.92 21.90
CA GLU A 210 -8.79 -10.36 21.80
C GLU A 210 -8.21 -10.71 20.43
N GLY A 211 -7.30 -11.68 20.40
CA GLY A 211 -6.77 -12.21 19.14
C GLY A 211 -7.76 -13.17 18.48
N VAL A 212 -7.79 -13.16 17.15
CA VAL A 212 -8.70 -13.98 16.34
C VAL A 212 -7.93 -14.82 15.32
N THR A 213 -8.61 -15.80 14.73
CA THR A 213 -8.06 -16.63 13.66
C THR A 213 -9.05 -16.70 12.51
N ALA A 214 -8.55 -16.47 11.30
CA ALA A 214 -9.29 -16.65 10.05
C ALA A 214 -8.66 -17.79 9.23
N THR A 215 -9.46 -18.45 8.41
CA THR A 215 -8.96 -19.51 7.53
C THR A 215 -9.60 -19.39 6.15
N PHE A 216 -8.78 -19.51 5.11
CA PHE A 216 -9.23 -19.53 3.73
C PHE A 216 -8.52 -20.63 2.94
N GLU A 217 -9.10 -21.01 1.81
CA GLU A 217 -8.54 -21.98 0.89
C GLU A 217 -8.41 -21.38 -0.51
N PHE A 218 -7.40 -21.81 -1.25
CA PHE A 218 -7.25 -21.46 -2.66
C PHE A 218 -6.65 -22.61 -3.46
N VAL A 219 -6.91 -22.60 -4.76
CA VAL A 219 -6.32 -23.55 -5.72
C VAL A 219 -5.17 -22.86 -6.44
N TYR A 220 -4.00 -23.50 -6.42
CA TYR A 220 -2.84 -23.13 -7.21
C TYR A 220 -2.65 -24.12 -8.34
N ASP A 221 -2.93 -23.70 -9.56
CA ASP A 221 -2.88 -24.49 -10.79
C ASP A 221 -2.52 -23.59 -12.00
N ASP A 222 -2.51 -24.17 -13.19
CA ASP A 222 -2.27 -23.43 -14.43
C ASP A 222 -3.31 -22.34 -14.67
N GLU A 223 -4.57 -22.57 -14.33
CA GLU A 223 -5.65 -21.59 -14.51
C GLU A 223 -5.38 -20.33 -13.67
N PHE A 224 -5.04 -20.50 -12.40
CA PHE A 224 -4.62 -19.39 -11.54
C PHE A 224 -3.43 -18.62 -12.12
N ARG A 225 -2.39 -19.32 -12.58
CA ARG A 225 -1.20 -18.68 -13.16
C ARG A 225 -1.55 -17.87 -14.41
N HIS A 226 -2.34 -18.42 -15.31
CA HIS A 226 -2.78 -17.71 -16.51
C HIS A 226 -3.67 -16.51 -16.19
N GLU A 227 -4.55 -16.62 -15.19
CA GLU A 227 -5.42 -15.53 -14.75
C GLU A 227 -4.61 -14.33 -14.25
N VAL A 228 -3.76 -14.53 -13.24
CA VAL A 228 -3.05 -13.41 -12.59
C VAL A 228 -1.93 -12.82 -13.45
N VAL A 229 -1.37 -13.61 -14.38
CA VAL A 229 -0.33 -13.11 -15.30
C VAL A 229 -0.93 -12.48 -16.55
N GLY A 230 -2.00 -13.08 -17.09
CA GLY A 230 -2.71 -12.57 -18.25
C GLY A 230 -3.54 -11.31 -17.95
N GLY A 231 -3.86 -11.05 -16.68
CA GLY A 231 -4.59 -9.87 -16.26
C GLY A 231 -3.74 -8.60 -16.05
N VAL A 232 -2.41 -8.69 -16.19
CA VAL A 232 -1.52 -7.53 -16.00
C VAL A 232 -1.81 -6.48 -17.07
N GLU A 233 -2.13 -5.26 -16.63
CA GLU A 233 -2.40 -4.13 -17.52
C GLU A 233 -1.16 -3.22 -17.58
N TYR A 234 -0.49 -3.22 -18.72
CA TYR A 234 0.65 -2.32 -18.98
C TYR A 234 0.15 -0.93 -19.35
N LEU A 235 0.73 0.07 -18.69
CA LEU A 235 0.40 1.48 -18.93
C LEU A 235 1.20 2.02 -20.11
N ASP A 236 0.76 3.16 -20.67
CA ASP A 236 1.51 3.85 -21.71
C ASP A 236 2.90 4.28 -21.20
N GLU A 237 3.96 3.96 -21.96
CA GLU A 237 5.36 4.26 -21.60
C GLU A 237 5.58 5.74 -21.28
N GLU A 238 4.76 6.63 -21.85
CA GLU A 238 4.89 8.05 -21.61
C GLU A 238 4.57 8.45 -20.16
N ASP A 239 3.75 7.66 -19.46
CA ASP A 239 3.32 7.90 -18.08
C ASP A 239 4.26 7.30 -17.03
N TRP A 240 5.11 6.36 -17.43
CA TRP A 240 6.02 5.67 -16.52
C TRP A 240 6.95 6.66 -15.81
N GLY A 241 6.99 6.58 -14.48
CA GLY A 241 7.84 7.46 -13.67
C GLY A 241 7.29 8.89 -13.49
N ARG A 242 6.15 9.26 -14.10
CA ARG A 242 5.50 10.54 -13.81
C ARG A 242 5.04 10.56 -12.35
N ARG A 243 5.21 11.70 -11.68
CA ARG A 243 4.64 11.90 -10.33
C ARG A 243 3.12 11.75 -10.40
N GLY A 244 2.58 10.91 -9.54
CA GLY A 244 1.18 10.52 -9.57
C GLY A 244 1.00 9.12 -8.99
N ALA A 245 -0.24 8.71 -8.76
CA ALA A 245 -0.56 7.35 -8.36
C ALA A 245 -1.67 6.80 -9.25
N LEU A 246 -1.68 5.48 -9.41
CA LEU A 246 -2.82 4.74 -9.90
C LEU A 246 -4.01 4.94 -8.98
N ALA A 247 -5.20 5.00 -9.57
CA ALA A 247 -6.43 4.96 -8.81
C ALA A 247 -6.50 3.65 -8.01
N PRO A 248 -7.13 3.66 -6.82
CA PRO A 248 -7.52 2.44 -6.13
C PRO A 248 -8.22 1.47 -7.08
N MET A 249 -7.94 0.18 -6.95
CA MET A 249 -8.64 -0.83 -7.72
C MET A 249 -10.13 -0.84 -7.34
N ASP A 250 -11.01 -1.07 -8.32
CA ASP A 250 -12.42 -1.24 -8.02
C ASP A 250 -12.64 -2.60 -7.34
N HIS A 251 -13.24 -2.56 -6.16
CA HIS A 251 -13.53 -3.74 -5.35
C HIS A 251 -14.97 -4.25 -5.55
N GLY A 252 -15.70 -3.77 -6.58
CA GLY A 252 -17.09 -4.13 -6.80
C GLY A 252 -17.55 -4.14 -8.26
N GLY A 253 -17.48 -5.31 -8.91
CA GLY A 253 -18.20 -5.56 -10.17
C GLY A 253 -17.56 -6.68 -10.97
N GLY A 254 -18.15 -7.88 -10.93
CA GLY A 254 -17.78 -8.93 -11.86
C GLY A 254 -17.87 -8.41 -13.30
N MET A 255 -16.91 -8.81 -14.13
CA MET A 255 -16.86 -8.51 -15.56
C MET A 255 -18.21 -8.84 -16.22
N GLU A 256 -19.08 -7.85 -16.37
CA GLU A 256 -20.18 -7.90 -17.31
C GLU A 256 -19.62 -7.38 -18.63
N ASP A 257 -19.42 -8.28 -19.59
CA ASP A 257 -19.06 -8.00 -20.97
C ASP A 257 -20.05 -6.99 -21.58
N GLY A 258 -19.72 -5.71 -21.48
CA GLY A 258 -20.42 -4.60 -22.11
C GLY A 258 -19.83 -4.30 -23.48
N ASP A 259 -20.34 -5.00 -24.49
CA ASP A 259 -20.20 -4.70 -25.91
C ASP A 259 -20.52 -3.22 -26.21
N HIS A 260 -19.49 -2.39 -26.37
CA HIS A 260 -19.57 -1.06 -26.98
C HIS A 260 -18.62 -0.98 -28.17
N GLY A 261 -19.02 -1.67 -29.25
CA GLY A 261 -18.56 -1.34 -30.59
C GLY A 261 -19.24 -0.07 -31.10
N ASP A 262 -18.62 1.09 -30.90
CA ASP A 262 -18.99 2.31 -31.60
C ASP A 262 -18.34 2.35 -32.99
N ASP A 263 -19.14 1.96 -33.99
CA ASP A 263 -18.86 2.09 -35.40
C ASP A 263 -19.02 3.57 -35.84
N MET A 264 -17.97 4.09 -36.44
CA MET A 264 -17.93 5.38 -37.12
C MET A 264 -18.78 5.36 -38.39
N GLY A 265 -19.76 6.26 -38.51
CA GLY A 265 -20.48 6.48 -39.75
C GLY A 265 -21.17 7.83 -39.82
N GLY A 266 -20.50 8.82 -40.38
CA GLY A 266 -21.11 10.11 -40.72
C GLY A 266 -22.01 10.02 -41.94
N ASP A 267 -23.01 10.90 -42.01
CA ASP A 267 -23.48 11.48 -43.27
C ASP A 267 -24.28 12.77 -43.01
N GLU A 268 -23.96 13.78 -43.82
CA GLU A 268 -24.63 15.07 -43.91
C GLU A 268 -26.07 14.92 -44.46
N HIS A 269 -26.99 15.84 -44.09
CA HIS A 269 -27.86 16.59 -45.01
C HIS A 269 -28.93 17.43 -44.27
N GLY A 270 -28.94 18.74 -44.52
CA GLY A 270 -30.06 19.44 -45.17
C GLY A 270 -31.33 19.81 -44.38
N ASP A 271 -31.47 21.13 -44.16
CA ASP A 271 -32.69 21.96 -44.28
C ASP A 271 -33.80 21.94 -43.19
N GLY A 272 -33.90 23.09 -42.50
CA GLY A 272 -35.09 23.96 -42.64
C GLY A 272 -36.19 23.94 -41.58
N HIS A 273 -36.53 25.15 -41.10
CA HIS A 273 -37.68 25.56 -40.25
C HIS A 273 -37.48 25.31 -38.74
N GLY A 274 -37.68 26.24 -37.79
CA GLY A 274 -38.43 27.50 -37.76
C GLY A 274 -39.41 27.44 -36.58
N HIS A 275 -39.32 28.41 -35.66
CA HIS A 275 -40.15 28.64 -34.44
C HIS A 275 -39.77 27.87 -33.16
N VAL A 276 -39.95 28.34 -31.92
CA VAL A 276 -40.26 29.61 -31.21
C VAL A 276 -39.88 29.30 -29.73
N ASP A 277 -39.62 30.34 -28.94
CA ASP A 277 -39.50 30.38 -27.47
C ASP A 277 -40.18 29.22 -26.71
N ASP A 278 -39.55 28.73 -25.64
CA ASP A 278 -39.99 29.00 -24.26
C ASP A 278 -38.98 28.38 -23.27
N GLY A 279 -38.56 29.18 -22.28
CA GLY A 279 -37.64 28.75 -21.25
C GLY A 279 -38.28 27.85 -20.21
N HIS A 280 -37.48 26.94 -19.67
CA HIS A 280 -37.58 26.52 -18.28
C HIS A 280 -36.19 26.07 -17.80
N HIS A 281 -35.70 26.78 -16.80
CA HIS A 281 -34.70 26.28 -15.87
C HIS A 281 -35.40 25.22 -15.01
N ASP A 282 -34.85 24.01 -14.98
CA ASP A 282 -35.09 23.07 -13.90
C ASP A 282 -33.73 22.65 -13.36
N ASP A 283 -33.52 23.02 -12.10
CA ASP A 283 -32.42 22.62 -11.24
C ASP A 283 -32.53 21.11 -10.98
N HIS A 284 -31.58 20.33 -11.48
CA HIS A 284 -31.41 18.95 -11.06
C HIS A 284 -30.45 18.92 -9.86
N ALA A 285 -31.06 19.00 -8.68
CA ALA A 285 -30.48 18.40 -7.48
C ALA A 285 -30.47 16.87 -7.71
N ASP A 286 -29.29 16.28 -7.76
CA ASP A 286 -29.13 14.83 -7.78
C ASP A 286 -29.26 14.34 -6.34
N ASP A 287 -30.48 13.89 -6.02
CA ASP A 287 -30.81 13.24 -4.77
C ASP A 287 -30.11 11.89 -4.71
N SER A 288 -29.26 11.74 -3.70
CA SER A 288 -28.52 10.54 -3.35
C SER A 288 -29.50 9.42 -3.02
N HIS A 289 -29.73 8.52 -3.98
CA HIS A 289 -30.46 7.29 -3.74
C HIS A 289 -29.51 6.26 -3.14
N HIS A 290 -29.70 6.05 -1.83
CA HIS A 290 -29.22 4.88 -1.09
C HIS A 290 -29.74 3.59 -1.74
N ASP A 291 -28.85 2.82 -2.36
CA ASP A 291 -29.06 1.39 -2.57
C ASP A 291 -28.58 0.64 -1.32
N ASP A 292 -29.51 0.44 -0.38
CA ASP A 292 -29.38 -0.48 0.75
C ASP A 292 -29.60 -1.93 0.29
N HIS A 293 -28.74 -2.46 -0.59
CA HIS A 293 -28.67 -3.90 -0.87
C HIS A 293 -27.23 -4.34 -1.19
N GLU A 294 -26.70 -5.26 -0.37
CA GLU A 294 -25.47 -6.07 -0.56
C GLU A 294 -24.13 -5.56 0.03
N GLY A 295 -24.14 -5.18 1.32
CA GLY A 295 -22.92 -4.88 2.10
C GLY A 295 -22.03 -6.08 2.48
N HIS A 296 -21.82 -7.07 1.60
CA HIS A 296 -21.05 -8.28 1.92
C HIS A 296 -19.82 -8.55 1.03
N HIS A 297 -19.59 -7.74 -0.01
CA HIS A 297 -18.51 -8.00 -0.98
C HIS A 297 -17.49 -6.87 -1.16
N HIS A 298 -17.69 -5.71 -0.52
CA HIS A 298 -16.76 -4.58 -0.69
C HIS A 298 -15.57 -4.71 0.27
N VAL A 299 -14.35 -4.72 -0.29
CA VAL A 299 -13.11 -4.56 0.47
C VAL A 299 -12.84 -3.07 0.60
N PRO A 300 -12.76 -2.51 1.83
CA PRO A 300 -12.52 -1.08 1.99
C PRO A 300 -11.09 -0.72 1.60
N TYR A 301 -10.96 0.39 0.88
CA TYR A 301 -9.65 1.00 0.63
C TYR A 301 -9.22 1.80 1.86
N SER A 302 -7.92 1.76 2.20
CA SER A 302 -7.38 2.39 3.41
C SER A 302 -7.23 3.91 3.31
N ALA A 303 -8.03 4.62 2.51
CA ALA A 303 -7.91 6.06 2.38
C ALA A 303 -8.31 6.75 3.68
N LEU A 304 -7.45 7.66 4.15
CA LEU A 304 -7.79 8.57 5.24
C LEU A 304 -8.82 9.62 4.76
N PRO A 305 -9.64 10.17 5.68
CA PRO A 305 -10.61 11.21 5.35
C PRO A 305 -10.03 12.41 4.61
N ASP A 306 -10.89 13.13 3.88
CA ASP A 306 -10.55 14.39 3.22
C ASP A 306 -10.09 15.47 4.22
N VAL A 307 -9.37 16.47 3.72
CA VAL A 307 -8.78 17.54 4.54
C VAL A 307 -9.84 18.25 5.38
N GLU A 308 -11.03 18.46 4.83
CA GLU A 308 -12.14 19.14 5.51
C GLU A 308 -12.80 18.32 6.62
N ALA A 309 -12.63 16.99 6.61
CA ALA A 309 -13.22 16.11 7.62
C ALA A 309 -12.49 16.21 8.97
N TYR A 310 -11.26 16.72 8.99
CA TYR A 310 -10.48 16.84 10.22
C TYR A 310 -10.90 18.05 11.06
N PRO A 311 -11.07 17.89 12.38
CA PRO A 311 -11.51 18.94 13.25
C PRO A 311 -10.40 19.93 13.56
N GLY A 312 -10.81 21.12 14.00
CA GLY A 312 -9.89 22.14 14.50
C GLY A 312 -9.32 23.01 13.40
N THR A 313 -8.23 23.68 13.76
CA THR A 313 -7.54 24.64 12.91
C THR A 313 -6.39 23.95 12.20
N LEU A 314 -6.40 23.98 10.86
CA LEU A 314 -5.32 23.44 10.03
C LEU A 314 -4.06 24.29 10.15
N LEU A 315 -2.91 23.64 10.32
CA LEU A 315 -1.59 24.27 10.38
C LEU A 315 -0.92 24.20 9.00
N LEU A 316 -0.34 25.31 8.54
CA LEU A 316 0.28 25.46 7.22
C LEU A 316 1.66 26.10 7.34
N GLU A 317 2.54 25.91 6.33
CA GLU A 317 3.89 26.50 6.29
C GLU A 317 3.88 28.04 6.23
N SER A 318 2.83 28.60 5.63
CA SER A 318 2.64 30.05 5.55
C SER A 318 1.17 30.41 5.74
N ARG A 319 0.91 31.67 6.09
CA ARG A 319 -0.44 32.24 6.22
C ARG A 319 -1.12 32.44 4.85
N ALA A 320 -0.94 31.54 3.89
CA ALA A 320 -1.66 31.62 2.64
C ALA A 320 -3.17 31.62 2.94
N ASP A 321 -3.91 32.55 2.33
CA ASP A 321 -5.35 32.70 2.54
C ASP A 321 -6.15 31.50 1.95
N ASP A 322 -5.52 30.73 1.06
CA ASP A 322 -6.12 29.57 0.43
C ASP A 322 -5.90 28.33 1.31
N ARG A 323 -7.00 27.83 1.89
CA ARG A 323 -7.02 26.56 2.62
C ARG A 323 -6.83 25.42 1.61
N PRO A 324 -5.89 24.48 1.82
CA PRO A 324 -5.78 23.27 1.02
C PRO A 324 -7.13 22.56 0.92
N GLU A 325 -7.63 22.38 -0.30
CA GLU A 325 -8.83 21.58 -0.59
C GLU A 325 -8.44 20.11 -0.75
N GLU A 326 -7.27 19.86 -1.35
CA GLU A 326 -6.77 18.53 -1.67
C GLU A 326 -5.57 18.14 -0.81
N THR A 327 -5.36 16.82 -0.65
CA THR A 327 -4.19 16.27 0.05
C THR A 327 -2.87 16.67 -0.63
N ALA A 328 -2.90 16.87 -1.94
CA ALA A 328 -1.72 17.24 -2.72
C ALA A 328 -1.16 18.62 -2.33
N ASP A 329 -1.99 19.52 -1.79
CA ASP A 329 -1.65 20.89 -1.42
C ASP A 329 -1.20 21.04 0.04
N LEU A 330 -1.19 19.94 0.80
CA LEU A 330 -0.71 19.94 2.17
C LEU A 330 0.82 20.10 2.24
N PRO A 331 1.36 20.61 3.37
CA PRO A 331 2.80 20.59 3.65
C PRO A 331 3.39 19.19 3.45
N ARG A 332 4.59 19.12 2.84
CA ARG A 332 5.21 17.84 2.46
C ARG A 332 6.57 17.61 3.07
N SER A 333 6.88 16.34 3.32
CA SER A 333 8.24 15.87 3.60
C SER A 333 8.44 14.47 3.03
N GLY A 334 9.55 14.23 2.32
CA GLY A 334 9.79 12.97 1.60
C GLY A 334 8.64 12.57 0.64
N ASP A 335 7.96 13.57 0.07
CA ASP A 335 6.72 13.47 -0.72
C ASP A 335 5.45 13.04 0.04
N ALA A 336 5.54 12.70 1.34
CA ALA A 336 4.37 12.49 2.18
C ALA A 336 3.67 13.82 2.47
N ALA A 337 2.34 13.81 2.46
CA ALA A 337 1.52 14.93 2.85
C ALA A 337 1.23 14.90 4.36
N PHE A 338 1.39 16.03 5.05
CA PHE A 338 1.18 16.15 6.50
C PHE A 338 -0.04 17.02 6.78
N LEU A 339 -1.19 16.37 7.03
CA LEU A 339 -2.34 17.06 7.60
C LEU A 339 -2.11 17.25 9.10
N SER A 340 -2.02 18.49 9.56
CA SER A 340 -1.84 18.79 10.98
C SER A 340 -2.88 19.78 11.48
N THR A 341 -3.64 19.43 12.51
CA THR A 341 -4.64 20.32 13.09
C THR A 341 -4.47 20.50 14.59
N VAL A 342 -4.84 21.67 15.08
CA VAL A 342 -4.98 21.95 16.52
C VAL A 342 -6.45 22.19 16.83
N THR A 343 -7.02 21.39 17.70
CA THR A 343 -8.43 21.48 18.06
C THR A 343 -8.71 22.59 19.07
N GLU A 344 -9.99 22.87 19.26
CA GLU A 344 -10.44 23.66 20.40
C GLU A 344 -10.27 22.91 21.73
N PRO A 345 -10.18 23.62 22.87
CA PRO A 345 -10.14 23.03 24.20
C PRO A 345 -11.30 22.08 24.47
N GLY A 346 -11.03 20.96 25.14
CA GLY A 346 -12.06 19.98 25.53
C GLY A 346 -12.53 19.07 24.39
N PHE A 347 -11.76 19.00 23.29
CA PHE A 347 -11.97 18.03 22.24
C PHE A 347 -11.86 16.60 22.78
N ARG A 348 -12.63 15.65 22.22
CA ARG A 348 -12.80 14.29 22.78
C ARG A 348 -11.50 13.47 22.89
N LEU A 349 -10.48 13.81 22.11
CA LEU A 349 -9.17 13.16 22.15
C LEU A 349 -8.16 13.88 23.05
N ALA A 350 -8.46 15.10 23.52
CA ALA A 350 -7.62 15.87 24.43
C ALA A 350 -7.83 15.48 25.89
N ASP A 351 -6.80 15.69 26.71
CA ASP A 351 -6.89 15.54 28.15
C ASP A 351 -7.55 16.76 28.80
N GLY A 352 -8.69 16.55 29.44
CA GLY A 352 -9.37 17.61 30.21
C GLY A 352 -9.77 18.81 29.35
N ASP A 353 -9.27 20.00 29.71
CA ASP A 353 -9.54 21.26 29.01
C ASP A 353 -8.39 21.65 28.07
N GLU A 354 -7.49 20.72 27.72
CA GLU A 354 -6.39 20.96 26.77
C GLU A 354 -6.88 20.95 25.32
N ARG A 355 -6.04 21.46 24.41
CA ARG A 355 -6.21 21.31 22.96
C ARG A 355 -5.58 19.99 22.51
N TYR A 356 -5.92 19.50 21.32
CA TYR A 356 -5.32 18.32 20.74
C TYR A 356 -4.57 18.70 19.46
N LEU A 357 -3.29 18.31 19.35
CA LEU A 357 -2.58 18.30 18.09
C LEU A 357 -2.78 16.92 17.45
N LEU A 358 -3.32 16.93 16.24
CA LEU A 358 -3.44 15.77 15.36
C LEU A 358 -2.50 15.96 14.19
N VAL A 359 -1.68 14.96 13.90
CA VAL A 359 -0.78 14.88 12.74
C VAL A 359 -1.08 13.58 12.01
N SER A 360 -1.48 13.67 10.75
CA SER A 360 -1.90 12.53 9.95
C SER A 360 -1.12 12.48 8.63
N PRO A 361 0.09 11.88 8.66
CA PRO A 361 0.93 11.69 7.49
C PRO A 361 0.30 10.66 6.55
N ARG A 362 0.27 10.98 5.26
CA ARG A 362 -0.45 10.20 4.26
C ARG A 362 0.20 10.28 2.88
N THR A 363 -0.08 9.32 2.02
CA THR A 363 0.34 9.41 0.61
C THR A 363 -0.37 10.60 -0.07
N PRO A 364 0.32 11.33 -0.96
CA PRO A 364 -0.17 12.59 -1.50
C PRO A 364 -1.39 12.47 -2.42
N TYR A 365 -1.61 11.29 -3.02
CA TYR A 365 -2.69 11.07 -4.00
C TYR A 365 -3.82 10.21 -3.43
N ASN A 366 -3.50 9.02 -2.89
CA ASN A 366 -4.51 8.06 -2.46
C ASN A 366 -4.82 8.11 -0.95
N ARG A 367 -4.20 9.04 -0.20
CA ARG A 367 -4.43 9.24 1.24
C ARG A 367 -4.19 8.00 2.09
N VAL A 368 -3.32 7.09 1.64
CA VAL A 368 -2.99 5.87 2.40
C VAL A 368 -2.21 6.28 3.66
N PRO A 369 -2.56 5.77 4.86
CA PRO A 369 -1.90 6.14 6.11
C PRO A 369 -0.45 5.67 6.12
N LEU A 370 0.42 6.52 6.64
CA LEU A 370 1.83 6.20 6.85
C LEU A 370 2.06 5.82 8.31
N ALA A 371 2.02 4.52 8.58
CA ALA A 371 2.11 3.95 9.93
C ALA A 371 3.56 3.75 10.41
N ASP A 372 3.70 3.53 11.71
CA ASP A 372 4.94 3.18 12.41
C ASP A 372 6.09 4.18 12.18
N MET A 373 5.74 5.46 12.02
CA MET A 373 6.66 6.60 12.06
C MET A 373 7.03 6.97 13.50
N SER A 374 8.24 7.52 13.69
CA SER A 374 8.65 8.19 14.93
C SER A 374 8.87 9.65 14.64
N MET A 375 8.27 10.52 15.44
CA MET A 375 8.27 11.97 15.22
C MET A 375 8.38 12.71 16.55
N THR A 376 9.08 13.83 16.54
CA THR A 376 9.12 14.78 17.66
C THR A 376 8.48 16.10 17.24
N VAL A 377 7.87 16.79 18.20
CA VAL A 377 7.23 18.09 17.98
C VAL A 377 7.84 19.11 18.91
N THR A 378 8.23 20.25 18.36
CA THR A 378 8.64 21.43 19.10
C THR A 378 7.69 22.57 18.77
N ILE A 379 7.16 23.23 19.79
CA ILE A 379 6.32 24.42 19.65
C ILE A 379 7.10 25.61 20.19
N GLU A 380 7.30 26.62 19.34
CA GLU A 380 8.04 27.84 19.66
C GLU A 380 7.15 29.08 19.59
N ARG A 381 7.36 30.00 20.52
CA ARG A 381 6.75 31.33 20.55
C ARG A 381 7.84 32.37 20.64
N ASP A 382 7.86 33.33 19.72
CA ASP A 382 8.88 34.38 19.67
C ASP A 382 10.34 33.83 19.68
N GLY A 383 10.55 32.63 19.15
CA GLY A 383 11.84 31.93 19.13
C GLY A 383 12.24 31.24 20.44
N GLU A 384 11.32 31.09 21.39
CA GLU A 384 11.51 30.31 22.62
C GLU A 384 10.59 29.07 22.62
N VAL A 385 11.14 27.91 22.96
CA VAL A 385 10.36 26.66 23.09
C VAL A 385 9.35 26.79 24.24
N VAL A 386 8.06 26.62 23.92
CA VAL A 386 6.95 26.66 24.88
C VAL A 386 6.37 25.29 25.20
N ALA A 387 6.48 24.32 24.28
CA ALA A 387 6.03 22.95 24.50
C ALA A 387 6.77 21.95 23.60
N GLU A 388 6.89 20.70 24.08
CA GLU A 388 7.46 19.56 23.35
C GLU A 388 6.56 18.33 23.58
N PRO A 389 5.35 18.30 23.01
CA PRO A 389 4.42 17.19 23.23
C PRO A 389 4.95 15.89 22.62
N THR A 390 4.71 14.77 23.29
CA THR A 390 5.01 13.44 22.76
C THR A 390 3.82 12.93 21.97
N LEU A 391 4.00 12.71 20.68
CA LEU A 391 2.97 12.13 19.81
C LEU A 391 2.82 10.63 20.09
N GLU A 392 1.57 10.18 20.16
CA GLU A 392 1.18 8.77 20.24
C GLU A 392 0.46 8.36 18.95
N GLN A 393 0.82 7.20 18.37
CA GLN A 393 0.08 6.60 17.26
C GLN A 393 -1.27 6.09 17.77
N ILE A 394 -2.35 6.58 17.17
CA ILE A 394 -3.73 6.32 17.57
C ILE A 394 -4.52 5.87 16.34
N LEU A 395 -5.39 4.88 16.56
CA LEU A 395 -6.40 4.49 15.59
C LEU A 395 -7.78 4.98 16.07
N ASP A 396 -8.42 5.83 15.27
CA ASP A 396 -9.75 6.37 15.56
C ASP A 396 -10.74 5.96 14.46
N SER A 397 -11.99 5.72 14.85
CA SER A 397 -13.03 5.30 13.90
C SER A 397 -13.41 6.39 12.88
N GLU A 398 -13.17 7.66 13.19
CA GLU A 398 -13.54 8.80 12.36
C GLU A 398 -12.33 9.38 11.61
N TYR A 399 -11.17 9.42 12.26
CA TYR A 399 -9.96 10.07 11.72
C TYR A 399 -8.90 9.09 11.20
N GLY A 400 -9.14 7.80 11.32
CA GLY A 400 -8.21 6.74 10.95
C GLY A 400 -6.94 6.78 11.80
N LEU A 401 -5.84 6.28 11.22
CA LEU A 401 -4.53 6.32 11.85
C LEU A 401 -3.95 7.74 11.81
N HIS A 402 -3.56 8.23 12.98
CA HIS A 402 -2.90 9.50 13.17
C HIS A 402 -1.96 9.47 14.37
N TYR A 403 -1.15 10.50 14.50
CA TYR A 403 -0.27 10.75 15.62
C TYR A 403 -0.80 11.97 16.37
N GLY A 404 -0.97 11.87 17.69
CA GLY A 404 -1.50 13.03 18.40
C GLY A 404 -1.13 13.13 19.86
N ALA A 405 -1.34 14.33 20.39
CA ALA A 405 -0.99 14.70 21.76
C ALA A 405 -1.86 15.84 22.28
N SER A 406 -2.12 15.83 23.59
CA SER A 406 -2.73 16.95 24.30
C SER A 406 -1.71 18.09 24.48
N ILE A 407 -2.16 19.34 24.30
CA ILE A 407 -1.33 20.55 24.44
C ILE A 407 -2.07 21.58 25.29
N ALA A 408 -1.41 22.02 26.37
CA ALA A 408 -1.96 22.99 27.31
C ALA A 408 -1.87 24.47 26.85
N ASP A 409 -0.78 24.89 26.21
CA ASP A 409 -0.58 26.28 25.75
C ASP A 409 -0.07 26.30 24.31
N VAL A 410 -0.97 26.59 23.37
CA VAL A 410 -0.67 26.90 21.97
C VAL A 410 -1.54 28.08 21.54
N ARG A 411 -0.93 29.03 20.83
CA ARG A 411 -1.52 30.31 20.44
C ARG A 411 -1.25 30.58 18.97
N ALA A 412 -2.04 31.50 18.42
CA ALA A 412 -1.75 32.08 17.12
C ALA A 412 -0.30 32.57 17.07
N ASP A 413 0.32 32.38 15.92
CA ASP A 413 1.71 32.71 15.60
C ASP A 413 2.77 31.83 16.26
N ASP A 414 2.37 30.82 17.05
CA ASP A 414 3.32 29.80 17.48
C ASP A 414 3.77 28.97 16.25
N THR A 415 5.06 28.68 16.17
CA THR A 415 5.65 27.77 15.18
C THR A 415 5.59 26.35 15.73
N VAL A 416 5.07 25.41 14.95
CA VAL A 416 5.06 23.98 15.24
C VAL A 416 6.01 23.29 14.27
N THR A 417 7.13 22.81 14.77
CA THR A 417 8.11 22.04 13.99
C THR A 417 7.93 20.56 14.29
N ILE A 418 7.67 19.79 13.24
CA ILE A 418 7.53 18.33 13.29
C ILE A 418 8.80 17.73 12.69
N THR A 419 9.63 17.10 13.53
CA THR A 419 10.85 16.42 13.09
C THR A 419 10.58 14.93 12.94
N ILE A 420 10.88 14.36 11.78
CA ILE A 420 10.72 12.93 11.51
C ILE A 420 12.01 12.23 11.94
N GLU A 421 11.91 11.39 12.98
CA GLU A 421 13.04 10.63 13.51
C GLU A 421 13.21 9.29 12.77
N SER A 422 12.11 8.67 12.34
CA SER A 422 12.14 7.49 11.48
C SER A 422 11.02 7.54 10.45
N PRO A 423 11.30 7.18 9.18
CA PRO A 423 10.29 7.11 8.13
C PRO A 423 9.27 5.99 8.41
N PRO A 424 8.16 5.94 7.65
CA PRO A 424 7.14 4.90 7.80
C PRO A 424 7.76 3.52 7.63
N GLN A 425 7.58 2.65 8.62
CA GLN A 425 8.18 1.29 8.66
C GLN A 425 7.29 0.25 7.98
N VAL A 426 6.67 0.62 6.86
CA VAL A 426 5.82 -0.23 6.02
C VAL A 426 6.56 -0.58 4.73
N ALA A 427 6.43 -1.83 4.31
CA ALA A 427 6.95 -2.26 3.02
C ALA A 427 6.18 -1.59 1.87
N ARG A 428 6.80 -1.54 0.70
CA ARG A 428 6.30 -0.75 -0.43
C ARG A 428 6.24 -1.60 -1.68
N HIS A 429 5.19 -1.41 -2.44
CA HIS A 429 5.10 -1.85 -3.83
C HIS A 429 5.72 -0.81 -4.76
N ARG A 430 5.88 -1.20 -6.04
CA ARG A 430 6.35 -0.30 -7.09
C ARG A 430 5.50 0.96 -7.18
N GLY A 431 6.13 2.09 -7.46
CA GLY A 431 5.50 3.41 -7.46
C GLY A 431 5.62 4.12 -6.10
N TYR A 432 6.05 3.41 -5.05
CA TYR A 432 6.31 3.96 -3.71
C TYR A 432 7.72 3.66 -3.21
N GLU A 433 8.51 2.82 -3.88
CA GLU A 433 9.75 2.27 -3.33
C GLU A 433 10.83 3.32 -3.05
N THR A 434 10.79 4.45 -3.75
CA THR A 434 11.69 5.61 -3.57
C THR A 434 11.07 6.75 -2.76
N ALA A 435 9.80 6.64 -2.36
CA ALA A 435 9.09 7.67 -1.60
C ALA A 435 9.28 7.49 -0.08
N PHE A 436 9.10 8.57 0.68
CA PHE A 436 9.03 8.54 2.16
C PHE A 436 10.30 7.97 2.84
N LEU A 437 11.48 8.38 2.36
CA LEU A 437 12.78 7.96 2.88
C LEU A 437 13.45 9.11 3.64
N GLU A 438 14.06 10.04 2.90
CA GLU A 438 14.63 11.26 3.44
C GLU A 438 13.51 12.29 3.71
N MET A 439 13.19 12.48 4.99
CA MET A 439 12.08 13.32 5.43
C MET A 439 12.59 14.50 6.26
N GLU A 440 12.74 15.66 5.62
CA GLU A 440 13.07 16.92 6.29
C GLU A 440 12.00 17.35 7.30
N PRO A 441 12.34 18.10 8.36
CA PRO A 441 11.35 18.63 9.29
C PRO A 441 10.30 19.49 8.60
N VAL A 442 9.04 19.37 9.05
CA VAL A 442 7.92 20.18 8.57
C VAL A 442 7.70 21.33 9.55
N GLU A 443 7.86 22.57 9.09
CA GLU A 443 7.63 23.77 9.89
C GLU A 443 6.25 24.38 9.56
N LEU A 444 5.38 24.48 10.57
CA LEU A 444 4.01 24.94 10.43
C LEU A 444 3.74 26.12 11.36
N THR A 445 2.76 26.95 11.00
CA THR A 445 2.32 28.09 11.83
C THR A 445 0.89 27.88 12.31
N VAL A 446 0.62 28.19 13.58
CA VAL A 446 -0.74 28.27 14.11
C VAL A 446 -1.37 29.57 13.61
N PRO A 447 -2.42 29.53 12.78
CA PRO A 447 -2.99 30.74 12.21
C PRO A 447 -3.72 31.55 13.29
N GLU A 448 -3.88 32.86 13.04
CA GLU A 448 -4.82 33.67 13.80
C GLU A 448 -6.24 33.11 13.59
N VAL A 449 -6.95 32.82 14.68
CA VAL A 449 -8.33 32.31 14.62
C VAL A 449 -9.18 33.31 13.82
N GLN A 450 -9.76 32.86 12.70
CA GLN A 450 -10.70 33.66 11.90
C GLN A 450 -12.07 33.75 12.55
#